data_AF-A0AAE0QD76-F1
#
_entry.id   AF-A0AAE0QD76-F1
#
_cell.length_a   1.000
_cell.length_b   1.000
_cell.length_c   1.000
_cell.angle_alpha   90.00
_cell.angle_beta   90.00
_cell.angle_gamma   90.00
#
_symmetry.space_group_name_H-M   'P 1'
#
loop_
_entity.id
_entity.type
_entity.pdbx_description
1 polymer ?
#
loop_
_entity_poly.entity_id
_entity_poly.type
_entity_poly.pdbx_seq_one_letter_code
_entity_poly.pdbx_strand_id
1 'polypeptide(L)'
;MDRTEENRQEYKELQRRVKREVSKAKQKAYDELYTGLDIREGEKDLYRLSRQRDRDGKDVQQQYGFMPRKSTTDAIFALRILMEKYREGQRELHCVFVDLEKAYDRVPREELWYCMRKSGVAEKYVRVVQDMYERSRTVVRCAVGQTEEFKVEVGLHQGSALSPFLFAIVMDQLSEEVRQESPWTMMFADDIVICSESREQVEESLERWRFALERRGMKVNRSKTEYMCVNEREGSGTVRLQGEDVKKVQEFKYLGSTVQSNGECGKEVKT
;
A
#
# COMPACT_ATOMS: atom_id res chain seq x y z
N MET A 1 28.43 -25.61 20.20
CA MET A 1 27.36 -25.81 19.21
C MET A 1 26.32 -24.73 19.44
N ASP A 2 26.21 -23.85 18.46
CA ASP A 2 25.62 -22.51 18.56
C ASP A 2 24.09 -22.57 18.43
N ARG A 3 23.40 -22.69 19.57
CA ARG A 3 21.93 -22.73 19.65
C ARG A 3 21.27 -21.39 19.31
N THR A 4 22.04 -20.33 19.09
CA THR A 4 21.53 -18.97 18.90
C THR A 4 21.08 -18.70 17.46
N GLU A 5 21.80 -19.27 16.50
CA GLU A 5 21.59 -19.01 15.07
C GLU A 5 20.48 -19.90 14.50
N GLU A 6 20.40 -21.16 14.93
CA GLU A 6 19.27 -22.08 14.66
C GLU A 6 17.94 -21.51 15.17
N ASN A 7 17.89 -21.03 16.42
CA ASN A 7 16.68 -20.43 17.00
C ASN A 7 16.25 -19.15 16.25
N ARG A 8 17.20 -18.39 15.70
CA ARG A 8 16.91 -17.18 14.91
C ARG A 8 16.40 -17.52 13.50
N GLN A 9 16.94 -18.57 12.91
CA GLN A 9 16.48 -19.12 11.62
C GLN A 9 15.05 -19.64 11.75
N GLU A 10 14.80 -20.43 12.79
CA GLU A 10 13.50 -21.03 13.10
C GLU A 10 12.46 -19.94 13.41
N TYR A 11 12.82 -18.90 14.17
CA TYR A 11 11.97 -17.74 14.40
C TYR A 11 11.60 -17.00 13.10
N LYS A 12 12.56 -16.81 12.18
CA LYS A 12 12.30 -16.18 10.87
C LYS A 12 11.40 -17.04 10.00
N GLU A 13 11.54 -18.36 10.05
CA GLU A 13 10.69 -19.30 9.32
C GLU A 13 9.27 -19.34 9.89
N LEU A 14 9.12 -19.35 11.22
CA LEU A 14 7.83 -19.19 11.89
C LEU A 14 7.19 -17.85 11.54
N GLN A 15 7.93 -16.74 11.58
CA GLN A 15 7.40 -15.45 11.16
C GLN A 15 6.96 -15.45 9.69
N ARG A 16 7.71 -16.09 8.78
CA ARG A 16 7.31 -16.23 7.36
C ARG A 16 6.06 -17.09 7.20
N ARG A 17 5.95 -18.21 7.93
CA ARG A 17 4.76 -19.08 7.93
C ARG A 17 3.55 -18.35 8.51
N VAL A 18 3.70 -17.71 9.66
CA VAL A 18 2.66 -16.89 10.28
C VAL A 18 2.25 -15.76 9.34
N LYS A 19 3.18 -15.06 8.68
CA LYS A 19 2.85 -13.98 7.73
C LYS A 19 2.10 -14.51 6.50
N ARG A 20 2.45 -15.69 6.00
CA ARG A 20 1.74 -16.37 4.89
C ARG A 20 0.33 -16.81 5.32
N GLU A 21 0.20 -17.43 6.49
CA GLU A 21 -1.09 -17.86 7.02
C GLU A 21 -1.96 -16.66 7.42
N VAL A 22 -1.40 -15.57 7.95
CA VAL A 22 -2.09 -14.30 8.16
C VAL A 22 -2.51 -13.68 6.83
N SER A 23 -1.68 -13.75 5.78
CA SER A 23 -2.08 -13.28 4.44
C SER A 23 -3.22 -14.11 3.86
N LYS A 24 -3.19 -15.44 4.01
CA LYS A 24 -4.27 -16.34 3.58
C LYS A 24 -5.53 -16.15 4.41
N ALA A 25 -5.40 -15.98 5.72
CA ALA A 25 -6.51 -15.73 6.64
C ALA A 25 -7.10 -14.33 6.41
N LYS A 26 -6.27 -13.32 6.08
CA LYS A 26 -6.73 -12.02 5.61
C LYS A 26 -7.48 -12.15 4.30
N GLN A 27 -6.93 -12.88 3.32
CA GLN A 27 -7.62 -13.11 2.04
C GLN A 27 -8.96 -13.82 2.25
N LYS A 28 -8.99 -14.86 3.07
CA LYS A 28 -10.21 -15.60 3.41
C LYS A 28 -11.20 -14.74 4.20
N ALA A 29 -10.73 -13.92 5.15
CA ALA A 29 -11.56 -12.97 5.88
C ALA A 29 -12.08 -11.86 4.97
N TYR A 30 -11.30 -11.42 3.97
CA TYR A 30 -11.78 -10.51 2.93
C TYR A 30 -12.83 -11.18 2.06
N ASP A 31 -12.62 -12.41 1.61
CA ASP A 31 -13.59 -13.18 0.82
C ASP A 31 -14.89 -13.43 1.62
N GLU A 32 -14.80 -13.73 2.91
CA GLU A 32 -15.94 -13.86 3.83
C GLU A 32 -16.63 -12.51 4.11
N LEU A 33 -15.87 -11.41 4.20
CA LEU A 33 -16.40 -10.05 4.33
C LEU A 33 -17.13 -9.63 3.04
N TYR A 34 -16.59 -9.96 1.87
CA TYR A 34 -17.25 -9.76 0.56
C TYR A 34 -18.50 -10.63 0.42
N THR A 35 -18.49 -11.85 0.95
CA THR A 35 -19.67 -12.75 0.97
C THR A 35 -20.74 -12.26 1.98
N GLY A 36 -20.33 -11.67 3.10
CA GLY A 36 -21.23 -11.06 4.09
C GLY A 36 -21.80 -9.69 3.67
N LEU A 37 -21.11 -9.00 2.75
CA LEU A 37 -21.60 -7.79 2.08
C LEU A 37 -22.64 -8.09 0.98
N ASP A 38 -22.82 -9.36 0.62
CA ASP A 38 -23.86 -9.87 -0.29
C ASP A 38 -25.23 -10.01 0.39
N ILE A 39 -25.32 -9.65 1.68
CA ILE A 39 -26.57 -9.59 2.44
C ILE A 39 -27.20 -8.20 2.27
N ARG A 40 -28.45 -8.16 1.80
CA ARG A 40 -29.25 -6.97 1.40
C ARG A 40 -29.23 -5.74 2.34
N GLU A 41 -28.87 -5.90 3.62
CA GLU A 41 -28.77 -4.79 4.59
C GLU A 41 -27.37 -4.16 4.65
N GLY A 42 -26.29 -4.96 4.63
CA GLY A 42 -24.91 -4.45 4.59
C GLY A 42 -24.55 -3.83 3.24
N GLU A 43 -25.12 -4.39 2.17
CA GLU A 43 -25.04 -3.85 0.82
C GLU A 43 -25.57 -2.41 0.78
N LYS A 44 -26.69 -2.10 1.43
CA LYS A 44 -27.33 -0.77 1.34
C LYS A 44 -26.57 0.38 2.01
N ASP A 45 -25.77 0.13 3.04
CA ASP A 45 -25.04 1.17 3.76
C ASP A 45 -23.67 1.45 3.15
N LEU A 46 -22.96 0.39 2.75
CA LEU A 46 -21.70 0.50 2.01
C LEU A 46 -21.94 1.02 0.58
N TYR A 47 -23.00 0.56 -0.08
CA TYR A 47 -23.42 1.05 -1.40
C TYR A 47 -23.93 2.50 -1.34
N ARG A 48 -24.50 2.97 -0.23
CA ARG A 48 -24.87 4.39 -0.06
C ARG A 48 -23.65 5.31 0.08
N LEU A 49 -22.65 4.91 0.86
CA LEU A 49 -21.38 5.65 0.98
C LEU A 49 -20.56 5.60 -0.33
N SER A 50 -20.59 4.48 -1.05
CA SER A 50 -19.95 4.33 -2.37
C SER A 50 -20.68 5.12 -3.45
N ARG A 51 -22.02 5.11 -3.51
CA ARG A 51 -22.80 5.87 -4.51
C ARG A 51 -22.73 7.38 -4.31
N GLN A 52 -22.54 7.84 -3.08
CA GLN A 52 -22.36 9.25 -2.82
C GLN A 52 -21.03 9.75 -3.40
N ARG A 53 -20.02 8.87 -3.55
CA ARG A 53 -18.78 9.14 -4.29
C ARG A 53 -18.95 9.01 -5.82
N ASP A 54 -19.80 8.10 -6.30
CA ASP A 54 -20.11 7.95 -7.73
C ASP A 54 -20.89 9.15 -8.32
N ARG A 55 -21.82 9.75 -7.55
CA ARG A 55 -22.63 10.89 -8.03
C ARG A 55 -21.84 12.19 -8.22
N ASP A 56 -20.71 12.32 -7.53
CA ASP A 56 -19.88 13.53 -7.57
C ASP A 56 -18.72 13.43 -8.58
N GLY A 57 -18.63 12.36 -9.38
CA GLY A 57 -17.61 12.21 -10.41
C GLY A 57 -16.17 12.08 -9.90
N LYS A 58 -15.98 11.80 -8.61
CA LYS A 58 -14.67 11.67 -7.94
C LYS A 58 -14.14 10.24 -7.97
N ASP A 59 -14.25 9.55 -9.10
CA ASP A 59 -13.67 8.22 -9.21
C ASP A 59 -12.15 8.34 -9.34
N VAL A 60 -11.45 7.81 -8.35
CA VAL A 60 -10.00 7.81 -8.25
C VAL A 60 -9.50 6.80 -9.28
N GLN A 61 -9.13 7.27 -10.47
CA GLN A 61 -8.70 6.39 -11.58
C GLN A 61 -7.46 5.54 -11.25
N GLN A 62 -6.76 5.80 -10.14
CA GLN A 62 -5.44 5.25 -9.84
C GLN A 62 -5.32 4.44 -8.53
N GLN A 63 -6.37 4.33 -7.71
CA GLN A 63 -6.39 3.52 -6.49
C GLN A 63 -7.19 2.24 -6.72
N TYR A 64 -6.47 1.12 -6.76
CA TYR A 64 -7.03 -0.21 -7.00
C TYR A 64 -7.26 -1.01 -5.71
N GLY A 65 -6.76 -0.53 -4.57
CA GLY A 65 -6.95 -1.15 -3.26
C GLY A 65 -8.27 -0.76 -2.58
N PHE A 66 -8.98 -1.75 -2.04
CA PHE A 66 -10.19 -1.58 -1.21
C PHE A 66 -11.37 -0.88 -1.87
N MET A 67 -11.40 -0.81 -3.21
CA MET A 67 -12.50 -0.24 -3.99
C MET A 67 -13.39 -1.36 -4.55
N PRO A 68 -14.73 -1.25 -4.50
CA PRO A 68 -15.61 -2.20 -5.17
C PRO A 68 -15.25 -2.29 -6.66
N ARG A 69 -15.10 -3.53 -7.18
CA ARG A 69 -14.80 -3.84 -8.59
C ARG A 69 -13.39 -3.48 -9.10
N LYS A 70 -12.43 -3.17 -8.22
CA LYS A 70 -11.00 -3.08 -8.57
C LYS A 70 -10.21 -4.13 -7.79
N SER A 71 -9.46 -4.98 -8.49
CA SER A 71 -8.70 -6.11 -7.93
C SER A 71 -7.19 -5.82 -7.90
N THR A 72 -6.46 -6.53 -7.04
CA THR A 72 -4.99 -6.67 -7.13
C THR A 72 -4.55 -7.07 -8.54
N THR A 73 -5.34 -7.93 -9.18
CA THR A 73 -5.07 -8.41 -10.55
C THR A 73 -5.11 -7.27 -11.56
N ASP A 74 -5.99 -6.29 -11.40
CA ASP A 74 -6.11 -5.16 -12.34
C ASP A 74 -4.89 -4.24 -12.25
N ALA A 75 -4.38 -3.99 -11.04
CA ALA A 75 -3.17 -3.21 -10.84
C ALA A 75 -1.92 -3.89 -11.41
N ILE A 76 -1.77 -5.21 -11.17
CA ILE A 76 -0.67 -6.01 -11.75
C ILE A 76 -0.79 -6.04 -13.28
N PHE A 77 -2.00 -6.26 -13.79
CA PHE A 77 -2.25 -6.34 -15.23
C PHE A 77 -2.00 -5.01 -15.94
N ALA A 78 -2.45 -3.89 -15.37
CA ALA A 78 -2.18 -2.56 -15.90
C ALA A 78 -0.67 -2.26 -15.96
N LEU A 79 0.06 -2.60 -14.90
CA LEU A 79 1.52 -2.45 -14.88
C LEU A 79 2.20 -3.32 -15.96
N ARG A 80 1.77 -4.59 -16.10
CA ARG A 80 2.31 -5.50 -17.12
C ARG A 80 2.06 -5.00 -18.54
N ILE A 81 0.83 -4.58 -18.87
CA ILE A 81 0.51 -4.00 -20.18
C ILE A 81 1.37 -2.76 -20.45
N LEU A 82 1.53 -1.90 -19.44
CA LEU A 82 2.35 -0.70 -19.57
C LEU A 82 3.78 -1.12 -19.91
N MET A 83 4.40 -1.99 -19.12
CA MET A 83 5.76 -2.47 -19.37
C MET A 83 5.91 -3.13 -20.74
N GLU A 84 4.97 -3.98 -21.16
CA GLU A 84 4.98 -4.64 -22.47
C GLU A 84 4.93 -3.64 -23.62
N LYS A 85 4.06 -2.62 -23.53
CA LYS A 85 3.95 -1.56 -24.55
C LYS A 85 5.26 -0.78 -24.73
N TYR A 86 5.96 -0.48 -23.65
CA TYR A 86 7.26 0.20 -23.72
C TYR A 86 8.35 -0.75 -24.23
N ARG A 87 8.29 -2.02 -23.83
CA ARG A 87 9.18 -3.09 -24.31
C ARG A 87 9.13 -3.24 -25.84
N GLU A 88 7.93 -3.45 -26.39
CA GLU A 88 7.68 -3.57 -27.84
C GLU A 88 8.08 -2.31 -28.60
N GLY A 89 7.86 -1.14 -28.00
CA GLY A 89 8.25 0.14 -28.56
C GLY A 89 9.74 0.47 -28.47
N GLN A 90 10.58 -0.38 -27.87
CA GLN A 90 12.01 -0.11 -27.62
C GLN A 90 12.26 1.23 -26.89
N ARG A 91 11.30 1.63 -26.03
CA ARG A 91 11.34 2.85 -25.23
C ARG A 91 11.63 2.53 -23.78
N GLU A 92 12.32 3.45 -23.12
CA GLU A 92 12.60 3.32 -21.69
C GLU A 92 11.34 3.59 -20.86
N LEU A 93 11.16 2.79 -19.82
CA LEU A 93 10.16 3.04 -18.79
C LEU A 93 10.84 2.91 -17.43
N HIS A 94 10.72 3.96 -16.64
CA HIS A 94 11.26 4.04 -15.29
C HIS A 94 10.11 3.75 -14.32
N CYS A 95 10.29 2.76 -13.45
CA CYS A 95 9.31 2.36 -12.45
C CYS A 95 9.95 2.42 -11.06
N VAL A 96 9.32 3.11 -10.10
CA VAL A 96 9.72 3.06 -8.69
C VAL A 96 8.59 2.42 -7.88
N PHE A 97 8.95 1.38 -7.14
CA PHE A 97 8.07 0.67 -6.22
C PHE A 97 8.33 1.23 -4.82
N VAL A 98 7.37 1.99 -4.28
CA VAL A 98 7.48 2.64 -2.98
C VAL A 98 6.86 1.77 -1.89
N ASP A 99 7.65 1.42 -0.87
CA ASP A 99 7.18 0.77 0.36
C ASP A 99 7.05 1.81 1.47
N LEU A 100 6.00 1.71 2.29
CA LEU A 100 5.80 2.58 3.45
C LEU A 100 6.27 1.88 4.74
N GLU A 101 7.01 2.60 5.58
CA GLU A 101 7.43 2.08 6.89
C GLU A 101 6.21 1.94 7.81
N LYS A 102 5.76 0.70 8.08
CA LYS A 102 4.66 0.43 9.03
C LYS A 102 3.42 1.30 8.73
N ALA A 103 2.94 1.26 7.49
CA ALA A 103 1.90 2.14 6.97
C ALA A 103 0.72 2.36 7.93
N TYR A 104 0.15 1.28 8.48
CA TYR A 104 -0.98 1.35 9.42
C TYR A 104 -0.60 1.97 10.76
N ASP A 105 0.59 1.65 11.30
CA ASP A 105 0.99 2.08 12.65
C ASP A 105 1.41 3.54 12.70
N ARG A 106 1.70 4.17 11.55
CA ARG A 106 2.20 5.55 11.48
C ARG A 106 1.12 6.59 11.27
N VAL A 107 -0.09 6.23 10.84
CA VAL A 107 -1.15 7.20 10.54
C VAL A 107 -1.51 8.02 11.79
N PRO A 108 -1.29 9.34 11.82
CA PRO A 108 -1.73 10.18 12.92
C PRO A 108 -3.26 10.21 13.00
N ARG A 109 -3.80 10.13 14.21
CA ARG A 109 -5.27 10.12 14.40
C ARG A 109 -5.91 11.42 13.93
N GLU A 110 -5.27 12.56 14.22
CA GLU A 110 -5.74 13.86 13.76
C GLU A 110 -5.80 13.95 12.23
N GLU A 111 -4.81 13.38 11.55
CA GLU A 111 -4.81 13.28 10.08
C GLU A 111 -5.95 12.40 9.58
N LEU A 112 -6.22 11.27 10.26
CA LEU A 112 -7.35 10.41 9.92
C LEU A 112 -8.69 11.17 10.04
N TRP A 113 -8.91 11.88 11.15
CA TRP A 113 -10.14 12.67 11.35
C TRP A 113 -10.29 13.75 10.30
N TYR A 114 -9.20 14.43 9.98
CA TYR A 114 -9.14 15.43 8.92
C TYR A 114 -9.51 14.82 7.56
N CYS A 115 -8.88 13.70 7.18
CA CYS A 115 -9.14 13.01 5.92
C CYS A 115 -10.58 12.51 5.81
N MET A 116 -11.15 11.94 6.89
CA MET A 116 -12.55 11.51 6.89
C MET A 116 -13.51 12.67 6.64
N ARG A 117 -13.31 13.80 7.32
CA ARG A 117 -14.15 15.00 7.13
C ARG A 117 -14.00 15.57 5.72
N LYS A 118 -12.77 15.68 5.22
CA LYS A 118 -12.48 16.19 3.88
C LYS A 118 -13.06 15.32 2.77
N SER A 119 -13.09 14.00 2.99
CA SER A 119 -13.75 13.04 2.10
C SER A 119 -15.29 13.03 2.22
N GLY A 120 -15.89 13.94 3.00
CA GLY A 120 -17.34 14.10 3.10
C GLY A 120 -18.04 13.12 4.04
N VAL A 121 -17.29 12.40 4.88
CA VAL A 121 -17.89 11.49 5.87
C VAL A 121 -18.65 12.32 6.91
N ALA A 122 -19.92 12.00 7.12
CA ALA A 122 -20.76 12.73 8.08
C ALA A 122 -20.17 12.67 9.49
N GLU A 123 -20.20 13.80 10.22
CA GLU A 123 -19.54 13.96 11.52
C GLU A 123 -19.98 12.90 12.55
N LYS A 124 -21.23 12.41 12.48
CA LYS A 124 -21.70 11.31 13.34
C LYS A 124 -20.85 10.03 13.21
N TYR A 125 -20.40 9.70 12.00
CA TYR A 125 -19.54 8.53 11.77
C TYR A 125 -18.10 8.82 12.16
N VAL A 126 -17.62 10.06 11.93
CA VAL A 126 -16.30 10.48 12.41
C VAL A 126 -16.20 10.33 13.93
N ARG A 127 -17.22 10.75 14.68
CA ARG A 127 -17.28 10.59 16.14
C ARG A 127 -17.26 9.12 16.58
N VAL A 128 -18.04 8.26 15.92
CA VAL A 128 -18.01 6.81 16.22
C VAL A 128 -16.61 6.24 16.03
N VAL A 129 -15.91 6.61 14.96
CA VAL A 129 -14.52 6.16 14.77
C VAL A 129 -13.59 6.81 15.80
N GLN A 130 -13.75 8.09 16.13
CA GLN A 130 -12.99 8.74 17.21
C GLN A 130 -13.15 7.99 18.53
N ASP A 131 -14.38 7.63 18.92
CA ASP A 131 -14.69 6.89 20.13
C ASP A 131 -14.06 5.49 20.13
N MET A 132 -14.03 4.80 18.98
CA MET A 132 -13.36 3.50 18.84
C MET A 132 -11.85 3.61 19.11
N TYR A 133 -11.23 4.71 18.71
CA TYR A 133 -9.79 4.93 18.88
C TYR A 133 -9.46 5.59 20.23
N GLU A 134 -10.41 6.27 20.86
CA GLU A 134 -10.22 6.90 22.17
C GLU A 134 -9.87 5.84 23.23
N ARG A 135 -8.93 6.15 24.12
CA ARG A 135 -8.51 5.28 25.24
C ARG A 135 -8.04 3.88 24.83
N SER A 136 -7.71 3.66 23.56
CA SER A 136 -7.11 2.41 23.10
C SER A 136 -5.81 2.15 23.86
N ARG A 137 -5.79 1.03 24.58
CA ARG A 137 -4.61 0.52 25.29
C ARG A 137 -4.24 -0.84 24.73
N THR A 138 -2.95 -1.16 24.75
CA THR A 138 -2.45 -2.43 24.24
C THR A 138 -1.40 -3.03 25.17
N VAL A 139 -1.25 -4.34 25.06
CA VAL A 139 -0.24 -5.15 25.75
C VAL A 139 0.42 -6.06 24.73
N VAL A 140 1.74 -6.21 24.82
CA VAL A 140 2.48 -7.13 23.95
C VAL A 140 2.67 -8.44 24.70
N ARG A 141 2.24 -9.55 24.10
CA ARG A 141 2.51 -10.89 24.63
C ARG A 141 3.87 -11.37 24.13
N CYS A 142 4.82 -11.49 25.02
CA CYS A 142 6.17 -12.00 24.77
C CYS A 142 6.33 -13.42 25.35
N ALA A 143 7.42 -14.11 24.97
CA ALA A 143 7.72 -15.45 25.48
C ALA A 143 7.91 -15.51 27.02
N VAL A 144 8.26 -14.37 27.63
CA VAL A 144 8.48 -14.23 29.08
C VAL A 144 7.27 -13.67 29.84
N GLY A 145 6.14 -13.42 29.17
CA GLY A 145 4.93 -12.85 29.79
C GLY A 145 4.32 -11.70 28.98
N GLN A 146 3.31 -11.05 29.57
CA GLN A 146 2.69 -9.85 28.98
C GLN A 146 3.44 -8.59 29.46
N THR A 147 3.58 -7.60 28.58
CA THR A 147 4.08 -6.27 28.99
C THR A 147 3.03 -5.54 29.82
N GLU A 148 3.48 -4.47 30.48
CA GLU A 148 2.56 -3.47 31.02
C GLU A 148 1.70 -2.85 29.92
N GLU A 149 0.52 -2.38 30.33
CA GLU A 149 -0.44 -1.74 29.44
C GLU A 149 0.01 -0.33 29.08
N PHE A 150 0.07 -0.03 27.79
CA PHE A 150 0.40 1.31 27.29
C PHE A 150 -0.67 1.84 26.35
N LYS A 151 -0.81 3.17 26.31
CA LYS A 151 -1.74 3.85 25.40
C LYS A 151 -1.22 3.81 23.98
N VAL A 152 -2.11 3.51 23.04
CA VAL A 152 -1.85 3.69 21.61
C VAL A 152 -2.42 5.04 21.22
N GLU A 153 -1.59 5.92 20.66
CA GLU A 153 -1.98 7.29 20.27
C GLU A 153 -1.87 7.53 18.76
N VAL A 154 -1.21 6.62 18.05
CA VAL A 154 -0.97 6.67 16.61
C VAL A 154 -1.34 5.34 15.96
N GLY A 155 -1.70 5.42 14.69
CA GLY A 155 -1.93 4.25 13.85
C GLY A 155 -3.36 3.70 13.92
N LEU A 156 -3.66 2.90 12.91
CA LEU A 156 -4.91 2.18 12.73
C LEU A 156 -4.88 0.86 13.53
N HIS A 157 -6.04 0.39 13.99
CA HIS A 157 -6.11 -0.89 14.69
C HIS A 157 -5.78 -2.05 13.74
N GLN A 158 -4.65 -2.71 13.94
CA GLN A 158 -4.30 -3.90 13.15
C GLN A 158 -5.32 -5.02 13.38
N GLY A 159 -5.83 -5.60 12.30
CA GLY A 159 -6.83 -6.68 12.37
C GLY A 159 -8.29 -6.20 12.46
N SER A 160 -8.53 -4.90 12.59
CA SER A 160 -9.88 -4.34 12.42
C SER A 160 -10.31 -4.38 10.96
N ALA A 161 -11.54 -4.81 10.70
CA ALA A 161 -12.15 -4.79 9.37
C ALA A 161 -12.34 -3.37 8.82
N LEU A 162 -12.36 -2.35 9.70
CA LEU A 162 -12.55 -0.95 9.31
C LEU A 162 -11.22 -0.28 8.93
N SER A 163 -10.09 -0.72 9.48
CA SER A 163 -8.77 -0.11 9.24
C SER A 163 -8.36 -0.03 7.76
N PRO A 164 -8.61 -1.05 6.91
CA PRO A 164 -8.32 -0.94 5.48
C PRO A 164 -9.07 0.22 4.80
N PHE A 165 -10.34 0.42 5.14
CA PHE A 165 -11.15 1.51 4.60
C PHE A 165 -10.68 2.88 5.09
N LEU A 166 -10.35 2.99 6.37
CA LEU A 166 -9.78 4.21 6.95
C LEU A 166 -8.43 4.56 6.31
N PHE A 167 -7.59 3.57 6.07
CA PHE A 167 -6.33 3.75 5.35
C PHE A 167 -6.55 4.21 3.91
N ALA A 168 -7.53 3.61 3.21
CA ALA A 168 -7.90 4.01 1.85
C ALA A 168 -8.37 5.47 1.76
N ILE A 169 -9.07 5.99 2.79
CA ILE A 169 -9.46 7.41 2.86
C ILE A 169 -8.23 8.33 2.95
N VAL A 170 -7.24 7.96 3.78
CA VAL A 170 -6.01 8.75 3.93
C VAL A 170 -5.20 8.73 2.64
N MET A 171 -5.04 7.56 2.03
CA MET A 171 -4.33 7.40 0.75
C MET A 171 -5.01 8.15 -0.39
N ASP A 172 -6.35 8.19 -0.43
CA ASP A 172 -7.09 8.97 -1.43
C ASP A 172 -6.77 10.46 -1.33
N GLN A 173 -6.82 11.01 -0.11
CA GLN A 173 -6.50 12.41 0.16
C GLN A 173 -5.05 12.78 -0.14
N LEU A 174 -4.11 11.85 0.05
CA LEU A 174 -2.72 11.99 -0.37
C LEU A 174 -2.59 11.97 -1.89
N SER A 175 -3.29 11.04 -2.54
CA SER A 175 -3.24 10.90 -3.99
C SER A 175 -3.77 12.14 -4.69
N GLU A 176 -4.84 12.76 -4.19
CA GLU A 176 -5.40 14.00 -4.75
C GLU A 176 -4.40 15.17 -4.68
N GLU A 177 -3.58 15.24 -3.62
CA GLU A 177 -2.53 16.24 -3.45
C GLU A 177 -1.39 16.05 -4.47
N VAL A 178 -1.06 14.79 -4.81
CA VAL A 178 0.06 14.46 -5.72
C VAL A 178 -0.40 14.31 -7.19
N ARG A 179 -1.71 14.17 -7.45
CA ARG A 179 -2.30 13.81 -8.75
C ARG A 179 -1.98 14.76 -9.90
N GLN A 180 -1.62 16.02 -9.62
CA GLN A 180 -1.62 17.06 -10.65
C GLN A 180 -0.64 16.83 -11.82
N GLU A 181 0.40 16.00 -11.70
CA GLU A 181 1.46 15.97 -12.73
C GLU A 181 2.20 14.61 -12.93
N SER A 182 1.79 13.51 -12.29
CA SER A 182 2.54 12.22 -12.39
C SER A 182 2.08 11.36 -13.58
N PRO A 183 2.95 10.97 -14.53
CA PRO A 183 2.55 10.34 -15.81
C PRO A 183 1.81 9.02 -15.67
N TRP A 184 2.20 8.15 -14.72
CA TRP A 184 1.39 6.98 -14.32
C TRP A 184 1.68 6.62 -12.86
N THR A 185 0.70 6.82 -11.97
CA THR A 185 0.77 6.32 -10.59
C THR A 185 -0.27 5.24 -10.39
N MET A 186 0.13 4.06 -9.90
CA MET A 186 -0.76 2.97 -9.53
C MET A 186 -0.63 2.74 -8.04
N MET A 187 -1.74 2.75 -7.31
CA MET A 187 -1.74 2.50 -5.87
C MET A 187 -2.59 1.29 -5.54
N PHE A 188 -2.06 0.44 -4.67
CA PHE A 188 -2.81 -0.62 -4.03
C PHE A 188 -2.51 -0.63 -2.53
N ALA A 189 -3.46 -0.15 -1.72
CA ALA A 189 -3.24 0.01 -0.28
C ALA A 189 -1.97 0.84 0.01
N ASP A 190 -0.96 0.23 0.62
CA ASP A 190 0.34 0.80 0.95
C ASP A 190 1.40 0.65 -0.16
N ASP A 191 1.13 -0.15 -1.20
CA ASP A 191 2.02 -0.32 -2.35
C ASP A 191 1.73 0.78 -3.39
N ILE A 192 2.73 1.63 -3.65
CA ILE A 192 2.64 2.69 -4.67
C ILE A 192 3.66 2.38 -5.76
N VAL A 193 3.23 2.40 -7.02
CA VAL A 193 4.11 2.30 -8.18
C VAL A 193 4.02 3.59 -8.98
N ILE A 194 5.17 4.22 -9.19
CA ILE A 194 5.31 5.46 -9.96
C ILE A 194 6.06 5.11 -11.24
N CYS A 195 5.45 5.36 -12.39
CA CYS A 195 6.06 5.12 -13.69
C CYS A 195 6.15 6.41 -14.52
N SER A 196 7.26 6.58 -15.25
CA SER A 196 7.39 7.60 -16.29
C SER A 196 8.40 7.17 -17.38
N GLU A 197 8.32 7.79 -18.55
CA GLU A 197 9.31 7.66 -19.63
C GLU A 197 10.64 8.35 -19.30
N SER A 198 10.62 9.34 -18.40
CA SER A 198 11.83 10.06 -17.96
C SER A 198 12.16 9.71 -16.51
N ARG A 199 13.44 9.39 -16.28
CA ARG A 199 14.00 9.19 -14.95
C ARG A 199 13.80 10.40 -14.04
N GLU A 200 14.03 11.60 -14.56
CA GLU A 200 13.92 12.86 -13.83
C GLU A 200 12.48 13.09 -13.36
N GLN A 201 11.49 12.75 -14.20
CA GLN A 201 10.07 12.83 -13.82
C GLN A 201 9.68 11.83 -12.73
N VAL A 202 10.25 10.62 -12.75
CA VAL A 202 10.04 9.64 -11.66
C VAL A 202 10.69 10.11 -10.37
N GLU A 203 11.91 10.64 -10.42
CA GLU A 203 12.63 11.20 -9.26
C GLU A 203 11.83 12.35 -8.63
N GLU A 204 11.35 13.29 -9.45
CA GLU A 204 10.52 14.39 -8.98
C GLU A 204 9.20 13.91 -8.36
N SER A 205 8.52 12.96 -9.01
CA SER A 205 7.27 12.39 -8.51
C SER A 205 7.48 11.62 -7.20
N LEU A 206 8.58 10.89 -7.07
CA LEU A 206 8.95 10.17 -5.85
C LEU A 206 9.20 11.13 -4.69
N GLU A 207 9.91 12.23 -4.93
CA GLU A 207 10.18 13.28 -3.95
C GLU A 207 8.89 13.98 -3.49
N ARG A 208 7.97 14.26 -4.42
CA ARG A 208 6.64 14.81 -4.11
C ARG A 208 5.82 13.85 -3.24
N TRP A 209 5.77 12.57 -3.62
CA TRP A 209 5.14 11.54 -2.80
C TRP A 209 5.75 11.49 -1.40
N ARG A 210 7.08 11.46 -1.29
CA ARG A 210 7.75 11.47 0.02
C ARG A 210 7.34 12.68 0.84
N PHE A 211 7.38 13.89 0.27
CA PHE A 211 6.97 15.11 0.99
C PHE A 211 5.51 15.05 1.46
N ALA A 212 4.57 14.62 0.61
CA ALA A 212 3.16 14.50 0.97
C ALA A 212 2.94 13.48 2.11
N LEU A 213 3.60 12.33 2.03
CA LEU A 213 3.54 11.27 3.03
C LEU A 213 4.10 11.75 4.38
N GLU A 214 5.30 12.34 4.37
CA GLU A 214 6.02 12.79 5.58
C GLU A 214 5.30 13.93 6.30
N ARG A 215 4.71 14.88 5.56
CA ARG A 215 3.87 15.94 6.14
C ARG A 215 2.65 15.41 6.90
N ARG A 216 2.17 14.23 6.52
CA ARG A 216 1.04 13.54 7.15
C ARG A 216 1.47 12.44 8.14
N GLY A 217 2.74 12.45 8.56
CA GLY A 217 3.29 11.54 9.57
C GLY A 217 3.59 10.12 9.08
N MET A 218 3.43 9.84 7.79
CA MET A 218 3.80 8.57 7.17
C MET A 218 5.21 8.66 6.59
N LYS A 219 5.88 7.54 6.38
CA LYS A 219 7.28 7.55 5.95
C LYS A 219 7.57 6.51 4.88
N VAL A 220 8.33 6.91 3.87
CA VAL A 220 8.84 6.00 2.83
C VAL A 220 9.96 5.15 3.40
N ASN A 221 9.90 3.85 3.15
CA ASN A 221 10.92 2.89 3.53
C ASN A 221 12.01 2.79 2.46
N ARG A 222 13.01 3.66 2.58
CA ARG A 222 14.14 3.75 1.63
C ARG A 222 14.82 2.41 1.34
N SER A 223 14.91 1.52 2.34
CA SER A 223 15.57 0.22 2.20
C SER A 223 14.79 -0.80 1.37
N LYS A 224 13.47 -0.61 1.22
CA LYS A 224 12.59 -1.48 0.46
C LYS A 224 11.99 -0.82 -0.77
N THR A 225 12.12 0.50 -0.90
CA THR A 225 11.82 1.21 -2.14
C THR A 225 12.85 0.78 -3.18
N GLU A 226 12.38 0.30 -4.33
CA GLU A 226 13.23 -0.24 -5.39
C GLU A 226 12.89 0.42 -6.74
N TYR A 227 13.89 0.58 -7.58
CA TYR A 227 13.81 1.20 -8.90
C TYR A 227 14.06 0.15 -10.00
N MET A 228 13.24 0.16 -11.05
CA MET A 228 13.36 -0.71 -12.20
C MET A 228 13.32 0.11 -13.50
N CYS A 229 14.10 -0.30 -14.49
CA CYS A 229 14.09 0.29 -15.82
C CYS A 229 13.81 -0.78 -16.87
N VAL A 230 12.80 -0.58 -17.70
CA VAL A 230 12.53 -1.40 -18.89
C VAL A 230 13.29 -0.83 -20.08
N ASN A 231 13.89 -1.69 -20.92
CA ASN A 231 14.70 -1.31 -22.08
C ASN A 231 15.86 -0.34 -21.77
N GLU A 232 16.50 -0.52 -20.62
CA GLU A 232 17.62 0.32 -20.18
C GLU A 232 18.70 0.48 -21.25
N ARG A 233 19.06 1.73 -21.53
CA ARG A 233 20.15 2.10 -22.44
C ARG A 233 21.43 2.42 -21.67
N GLU A 234 22.57 2.42 -22.36
CA GLU A 234 23.83 2.86 -21.75
C GLU A 234 23.70 4.34 -21.31
N GLY A 235 23.91 4.58 -20.01
CA GLY A 235 23.87 5.93 -19.43
C GLY A 235 22.58 6.32 -18.70
N SER A 236 21.56 5.46 -18.67
CA SER A 236 20.26 5.76 -18.04
C SER A 236 20.32 5.94 -16.52
N GLY A 237 21.41 5.53 -15.86
CA GLY A 237 21.68 5.84 -14.46
C GLY A 237 20.68 5.22 -13.47
N THR A 238 20.52 5.87 -12.33
CA THR A 238 19.57 5.48 -11.27
C THR A 238 18.75 6.68 -10.79
N VAL A 239 17.63 6.38 -10.13
CA VAL A 239 16.75 7.36 -9.47
C VAL A 239 17.27 7.60 -8.05
N ARG A 240 17.19 8.84 -7.58
CA ARG A 240 17.55 9.20 -6.20
C ARG A 240 16.33 9.51 -5.34
N LEU A 241 16.46 9.23 -4.05
CA LEU A 241 15.51 9.62 -3.02
C LEU A 241 16.29 10.25 -1.87
N GLN A 242 16.01 11.52 -1.56
CA GLN A 242 16.78 12.35 -0.63
C GLN A 242 18.25 12.50 -1.04
N GLY A 243 18.52 12.51 -2.35
CA GLY A 243 19.87 12.69 -2.89
C GLY A 243 20.75 11.44 -2.90
N GLU A 244 20.29 10.30 -2.38
CA GLU A 244 21.00 9.03 -2.48
C GLU A 244 20.27 8.07 -3.44
N ASP A 245 21.03 7.17 -4.05
CA ASP A 245 20.54 6.24 -5.05
C ASP A 245 19.54 5.23 -4.47
N VAL A 246 18.40 5.09 -5.14
CA VAL A 246 17.44 4.02 -4.90
C VAL A 246 18.01 2.72 -5.47
N LYS A 247 17.84 1.61 -4.74
CA LYS A 247 18.30 0.29 -5.17
C LYS A 247 17.67 -0.09 -6.51
N LYS A 248 18.50 -0.25 -7.53
CA LYS A 248 18.08 -0.70 -8.86
C LYS A 248 17.92 -2.22 -8.91
N VAL A 249 16.82 -2.72 -9.48
CA VAL A 249 16.48 -4.13 -9.59
C VAL A 249 15.99 -4.49 -10.99
N GLN A 250 16.22 -5.75 -11.38
CA GLN A 250 15.71 -6.34 -12.63
C GLN A 250 14.43 -7.16 -12.41
N GLU A 251 14.17 -7.59 -11.16
CA GLU A 251 12.91 -8.21 -10.76
C GLU A 251 12.39 -7.59 -9.47
N PHE A 252 11.05 -7.48 -9.37
CA PHE A 252 10.37 -7.01 -8.17
C PHE A 252 9.14 -7.86 -7.89
N LYS A 253 8.87 -8.16 -6.61
CA LYS A 253 7.66 -8.87 -6.22
C LYS A 253 6.54 -7.88 -5.87
N TYR A 254 5.64 -7.64 -6.82
CA TYR A 254 4.51 -6.73 -6.67
C TYR A 254 3.22 -7.51 -6.41
N LEU A 255 2.54 -7.23 -5.29
CA LEU A 255 1.23 -7.81 -4.93
C LEU A 255 1.17 -9.35 -5.04
N GLY A 256 2.30 -10.02 -4.77
CA GLY A 256 2.40 -11.48 -4.81
C GLY A 256 2.94 -12.08 -6.11
N SER A 257 2.96 -11.31 -7.22
CA SER A 257 3.50 -11.73 -8.52
C SER A 257 4.88 -11.10 -8.80
N THR A 258 5.73 -11.82 -9.51
CA THR A 258 7.06 -11.31 -9.90
C THR A 258 6.92 -10.54 -11.22
N VAL A 259 7.43 -9.32 -11.23
CA VAL A 259 7.51 -8.44 -12.39
C VAL A 259 8.99 -8.29 -12.74
N GLN A 260 9.34 -8.51 -14.01
CA GLN A 260 10.73 -8.44 -14.49
C GLN A 260 10.88 -7.38 -15.58
N SER A 261 12.03 -6.71 -15.62
CA SER A 261 12.36 -5.66 -16.60
C SER A 261 12.41 -6.17 -18.04
N ASN A 262 12.77 -7.44 -18.24
CA ASN A 262 12.77 -8.12 -19.53
C ASN A 262 11.37 -8.65 -19.93
N GLY A 263 10.38 -8.58 -19.04
CA GLY A 263 9.03 -9.08 -19.23
C GLY A 263 8.91 -10.61 -19.27
N GLU A 264 9.90 -11.35 -18.76
CA GLU A 264 9.78 -12.79 -18.58
C GLU A 264 8.95 -13.12 -17.33
N CYS A 265 8.13 -14.17 -17.41
CA CYS A 265 7.41 -14.70 -16.25
C CYS A 265 8.36 -15.59 -15.43
N GLY A 266 9.13 -14.99 -14.52
CA GLY A 266 10.00 -15.71 -13.59
C GLY A 266 9.22 -16.54 -12.55
N LYS A 267 9.20 -17.87 -12.73
CA LYS A 267 8.74 -18.95 -11.82
C LYS A 267 7.65 -18.53 -10.83
N GLU A 268 6.43 -18.42 -11.35
CA GLU A 268 5.23 -18.49 -10.50
C GLU A 268 5.11 -19.92 -9.95
N VAL A 269 5.01 -20.00 -8.61
CA VAL A 269 4.82 -21.22 -7.80
C VAL A 269 6.10 -22.06 -7.58
N LYS A 270 6.63 -22.01 -6.35
CA LYS A 270 7.22 -23.21 -5.73
C LYS A 270 6.20 -23.74 -4.73
N THR A 271 5.66 -24.91 -5.10
CA THR A 271 4.89 -25.85 -4.29
C THR A 271 5.53 -26.09 -2.93
#